data_AF-W9DQM0-F1
#
_entry.id   AF-W9DQM0-F1
#
_cell.length_a   1.000
_cell.length_b   1.000
_cell.length_c   1.000
_cell.angle_alpha   90.00
_cell.angle_beta   90.00
_cell.angle_gamma   90.00
#
_symmetry.space_group_name_H-M   'P 1'
#
loop_
_entity.id
_entity.type
_entity.pdbx_description
1 polymer ?
#
loop_
_entity_poly.entity_id
_entity_poly.type
_entity_poly.pdbx_seq_one_letter_code
_entity_poly.pdbx_strand_id
1 'polypeptide(L)'
;MKVFKDGTLKFAILNYILNHPECTSQDIAQHVQHESIQVLRSEIYYLKRQSYLTVNDRKERPLRYSTTKSGQKEALQGPHSVQIKRQERQERVHAMVMSILNDDERFSAAVADSVKTQLREIATGTREAPIIETVEKPVDDSALIQELNEKGLRIQELEAQVQHLKLHKSNVPTRPPPVEKSPEEQKAENERRQRREQLAMRYRGMLLDAPFFHHWKDMFPFKMKHMELYKTGSVEIMSPSNPEHRRGHARRPLSPAEVIGAQFHITKMTKAGIVIQGKGLPGGQVSLRW
;
A
#
# COMPACT_ATOMS: atom_id res chain seq x y z
N MET A 1 -8.47 -30.30 26.58
CA MET A 1 -7.91 -28.97 26.23
C MET A 1 -8.13 -28.73 24.74
N LYS A 2 -8.24 -27.48 24.29
CA LYS A 2 -8.52 -27.16 22.88
C LYS A 2 -7.21 -26.91 22.13
N VAL A 3 -6.97 -27.65 21.05
CA VAL A 3 -5.86 -27.40 20.11
C VAL A 3 -6.32 -26.35 19.10
N PHE A 4 -5.63 -25.21 19.03
CA PHE A 4 -5.97 -24.12 18.13
C PHE A 4 -5.11 -24.16 16.86
N LYS A 5 -5.73 -24.05 15.68
CA LYS A 5 -5.03 -23.84 14.40
C LYS A 5 -4.62 -22.37 14.25
N ASP A 6 -3.62 -22.09 13.41
CA ASP A 6 -3.13 -20.72 13.13
C ASP A 6 -4.29 -19.72 12.92
N GLY A 7 -4.28 -18.65 13.72
CA GLY A 7 -5.31 -17.59 13.68
C GLY A 7 -6.55 -17.79 14.57
N THR A 8 -6.86 -19.03 14.98
CA THR A 8 -8.04 -19.30 15.83
C THR A 8 -7.85 -18.87 17.29
N LEU A 9 -6.62 -18.99 17.81
CA LEU A 9 -6.27 -18.50 19.15
C LEU A 9 -6.38 -16.97 19.26
N LYS A 10 -5.86 -16.27 18.25
CA LYS A 10 -5.99 -14.82 18.10
C LYS A 10 -7.45 -14.38 18.13
N PHE A 11 -8.30 -15.04 17.33
CA PHE A 11 -9.72 -14.74 17.29
C PHE A 11 -10.40 -15.00 18.65
N ALA A 12 -10.13 -16.14 19.29
CA ALA A 12 -10.71 -16.47 20.59
C ALA A 12 -10.35 -15.42 21.67
N ILE A 13 -9.09 -14.97 21.72
CA ILE A 13 -8.63 -13.93 22.64
C ILE A 13 -9.33 -12.60 22.33
N LEU A 14 -9.32 -12.15 21.07
CA LEU A 14 -9.92 -10.86 20.70
C LEU A 14 -11.43 -10.84 20.91
N ASN A 15 -12.13 -11.93 20.58
CA ASN A 15 -13.58 -12.06 20.77
C ASN A 15 -13.95 -12.05 22.25
N TYR A 16 -13.15 -12.68 23.12
CA TYR A 16 -13.41 -12.65 24.55
C TYR A 16 -13.28 -11.23 25.13
N ILE A 17 -12.17 -10.53 24.82
CA ILE A 17 -11.91 -9.16 25.29
C ILE A 17 -12.94 -8.17 24.72
N LEU A 18 -13.43 -8.40 23.49
CA LEU A 18 -14.47 -7.57 22.88
C LEU A 18 -15.78 -7.60 23.69
N ASN A 19 -16.15 -8.78 24.20
CA ASN A 19 -17.38 -8.98 24.98
C ASN A 19 -17.20 -8.69 26.47
N HIS A 20 -15.95 -8.66 26.95
CA HIS A 20 -15.61 -8.41 28.36
C HIS A 20 -14.51 -7.34 28.44
N PRO A 21 -14.88 -6.05 28.32
CA PRO A 21 -13.92 -4.97 28.47
C PRO A 21 -13.30 -4.99 29.87
N GLU A 22 -12.02 -4.60 29.96
CA GLU A 22 -11.27 -4.53 31.23
C GLU A 22 -10.96 -5.88 31.90
N CYS A 23 -10.99 -6.97 31.13
CA CYS A 23 -10.58 -8.28 31.57
C CYS A 23 -9.05 -8.40 31.73
N THR A 24 -8.63 -9.29 32.62
CA THR A 24 -7.23 -9.57 32.91
C THR A 24 -6.71 -10.74 32.07
N SER A 25 -5.39 -10.92 32.02
CA SER A 25 -4.79 -12.09 31.37
C SER A 25 -5.21 -13.42 32.00
N GLN A 26 -5.64 -13.41 33.26
CA GLN A 26 -6.09 -14.60 33.96
C GLN A 26 -7.52 -14.97 33.55
N ASP A 27 -8.40 -13.98 33.41
CA ASP A 27 -9.77 -14.18 32.90
C ASP A 27 -9.74 -14.74 31.46
N ILE A 28 -8.86 -14.18 30.62
CA ILE A 28 -8.64 -14.68 29.25
C ILE A 28 -8.15 -16.14 29.29
N ALA A 29 -7.22 -16.47 30.19
CA ALA A 29 -6.69 -17.84 30.30
C ALA A 29 -7.75 -18.85 30.73
N GLN A 30 -8.60 -18.48 31.70
CA GLN A 30 -9.70 -19.32 32.18
C GLN A 30 -10.74 -19.57 31.09
N HIS A 31 -11.03 -18.57 30.25
CA HIS A 31 -12.00 -18.71 29.17
C HIS A 31 -11.45 -19.49 27.97
N VAL A 32 -10.24 -19.16 27.51
CA VAL A 32 -9.68 -19.76 26.28
C VAL A 32 -9.24 -21.21 26.50
N GLN A 33 -8.84 -21.58 27.73
CA GLN A 33 -8.44 -22.94 28.11
C GLN A 33 -7.38 -23.56 27.18
N HIS A 34 -6.37 -22.76 26.82
CA HIS A 34 -5.26 -23.18 25.97
C HIS A 34 -4.30 -24.12 26.72
N GLU A 35 -3.74 -25.11 26.02
CA GLU A 35 -2.83 -26.12 26.60
C GLU A 35 -1.58 -25.50 27.25
N SER A 36 -1.02 -24.48 26.60
CA SER A 36 0.12 -23.73 27.11
C SER A 36 -0.27 -22.30 27.48
N ILE A 37 -0.18 -21.98 28.77
CA ILE A 37 -0.35 -20.62 29.30
C ILE A 37 0.74 -19.69 28.74
N GLN A 38 1.94 -20.21 28.49
CA GLN A 38 3.05 -19.41 27.94
C GLN A 38 2.72 -18.94 26.52
N VAL A 39 2.17 -19.83 25.67
CA VAL A 39 1.74 -19.50 24.30
C VAL A 39 0.60 -18.46 24.33
N LEU A 40 -0.37 -18.63 25.22
CA LEU A 40 -1.45 -17.65 25.40
C LEU A 40 -0.91 -16.27 25.78
N ARG A 41 0.03 -16.20 26.73
CA ARG A 41 0.66 -14.94 27.16
C ARG A 41 1.47 -14.29 26.04
N SER A 42 2.22 -15.08 25.26
CA SER A 42 2.95 -14.55 24.10
C SER A 42 2.01 -14.02 23.02
N GLU A 43 0.87 -14.67 22.81
CA GLU A 43 -0.13 -14.20 21.85
C GLU A 43 -0.79 -12.90 22.32
N ILE A 44 -1.19 -12.80 23.59
CA ILE A 44 -1.72 -11.54 24.17
C ILE A 44 -0.69 -10.41 24.02
N TYR A 45 0.59 -10.69 24.28
CA TYR A 45 1.67 -9.73 24.10
C TYR A 45 1.85 -9.32 22.63
N TYR A 46 1.77 -10.27 21.70
CA TYR A 46 1.82 -10.01 20.27
C TYR A 46 0.65 -9.13 19.81
N LEU A 47 -0.58 -9.41 20.24
CA LEU A 47 -1.76 -8.61 19.92
C LEU A 47 -1.67 -7.18 20.45
N LYS A 48 -1.10 -7.00 21.64
CA LYS A 48 -0.78 -5.67 22.19
C LYS A 48 0.24 -4.94 21.32
N ARG A 49 1.32 -5.61 20.90
CA ARG A 49 2.36 -5.02 20.02
C ARG A 49 1.79 -4.60 18.66
N GLN A 50 0.85 -5.36 18.11
CA GLN A 50 0.14 -5.05 16.87
C GLN A 50 -0.96 -3.98 17.03
N SER A 51 -1.07 -3.35 18.21
CA SER A 51 -2.08 -2.33 18.52
C SER A 51 -3.53 -2.82 18.41
N TYR A 52 -3.77 -4.13 18.51
CA TYR A 52 -5.14 -4.67 18.61
C TYR A 52 -5.72 -4.53 20.01
N LEU A 53 -4.85 -4.46 21.03
CA LEU A 53 -5.22 -4.32 22.43
C LEU A 53 -4.63 -3.05 23.04
N THR A 54 -5.38 -2.42 23.92
CA THR A 54 -4.96 -1.36 24.83
C THR A 54 -4.93 -1.87 26.26
N VAL A 55 -4.09 -1.28 27.10
CA VAL A 55 -4.01 -1.60 28.52
C VAL A 55 -4.52 -0.38 29.28
N ASN A 56 -5.61 -0.55 30.02
CA ASN A 56 -6.14 0.47 30.92
C ASN A 56 -5.25 0.44 32.17
N ASP A 57 -4.68 1.60 32.52
CA ASP A 57 -3.76 1.81 33.64
C ASP A 57 -2.51 0.91 33.73
N ARG A 58 -1.39 1.42 33.19
CA ARG A 58 -0.08 0.74 33.22
C ARG A 58 0.50 0.53 34.63
N LYS A 59 -0.07 1.19 35.65
CA LYS A 59 0.44 1.18 37.03
C LYS A 59 -0.27 0.14 37.91
N GLU A 60 -1.49 -0.27 37.55
CA GLU A 60 -2.24 -1.26 38.33
C GLU A 60 -1.88 -2.69 37.89
N ARG A 61 -1.78 -3.58 38.88
CA ARG A 61 -1.66 -5.03 38.65
C ARG A 61 -2.86 -5.72 39.30
N PRO A 62 -3.53 -6.67 38.63
CA PRO A 62 -3.23 -7.20 37.29
C PRO A 62 -3.59 -6.24 36.15
N LEU A 63 -2.84 -6.32 35.04
CA LEU A 63 -3.08 -5.49 33.84
C LEU A 63 -4.45 -5.83 33.22
N ARG A 64 -5.24 -4.80 32.93
CA ARG A 64 -6.56 -4.91 32.29
C ARG A 64 -6.48 -4.56 30.81
N TYR A 65 -7.11 -5.37 29.97
CA TYR A 65 -7.06 -5.25 28.52
C TYR A 65 -8.39 -4.77 27.94
N SER A 66 -8.31 -3.94 26.92
CA SER A 66 -9.44 -3.48 26.11
C SER A 66 -9.10 -3.61 24.63
N THR A 67 -10.10 -3.82 23.76
CA THR A 67 -9.86 -3.90 22.31
C THR A 67 -9.78 -2.50 21.71
N THR A 68 -8.87 -2.29 20.74
CA THR A 68 -8.85 -1.07 19.93
C THR A 68 -9.81 -1.18 18.75
N LYS A 69 -10.07 -0.07 18.03
CA LYS A 69 -10.83 -0.10 16.77
C LYS A 69 -10.28 -1.11 15.75
N SER A 70 -8.97 -1.33 15.72
CA SER A 70 -8.36 -2.31 14.83
C SER A 70 -8.59 -3.75 15.33
N GLY A 71 -8.51 -3.97 16.65
CA GLY A 71 -8.80 -5.26 17.27
C GLY A 71 -10.27 -5.66 17.12
N GLN A 72 -11.18 -4.69 17.23
CA GLN A 72 -12.61 -4.87 16.97
C GLN A 72 -12.88 -5.33 15.54
N LYS A 73 -12.30 -4.64 14.54
CA LYS A 73 -12.44 -5.04 13.13
C LYS A 73 -11.89 -6.44 12.88
N GLU A 74 -10.74 -6.75 13.47
CA GLU A 74 -10.11 -8.07 13.34
C GLU A 74 -10.95 -9.18 13.99
N ALA A 75 -11.55 -8.91 15.14
CA ALA A 75 -12.48 -9.84 15.79
C ALA A 75 -13.72 -10.07 14.92
N LEU A 76 -14.30 -9.01 14.34
CA LEU A 76 -15.48 -9.10 13.47
C LEU A 76 -15.21 -9.88 12.16
N GLN A 77 -13.97 -9.89 11.66
CA GLN A 77 -13.58 -10.66 10.48
C GLN A 77 -13.48 -12.16 10.73
N GLY A 78 -13.50 -12.60 11.99
CA GLY A 78 -13.47 -14.01 12.35
C GLY A 78 -12.09 -14.67 12.20
N PRO A 79 -12.01 -16.00 12.41
CA PRO A 79 -10.76 -16.75 12.36
C PRO A 79 -10.15 -16.83 10.95
N HIS A 80 -10.94 -16.53 9.91
CA HIS A 80 -10.51 -16.54 8.51
C HIS A 80 -9.98 -15.19 8.01
N SER A 81 -9.76 -14.21 8.89
CA SER A 81 -9.29 -12.87 8.51
C SER A 81 -8.00 -12.90 7.66
N VAL A 82 -7.12 -13.87 7.91
CA VAL A 82 -5.88 -14.07 7.14
C VAL A 82 -6.18 -14.57 5.73
N GLN A 83 -7.12 -15.49 5.58
CA GLN A 83 -7.55 -16.00 4.26
C GLN A 83 -8.26 -14.92 3.45
N ILE A 84 -9.13 -14.14 4.09
CA ILE A 84 -9.81 -12.99 3.47
C ILE A 84 -8.77 -11.97 2.97
N LYS A 85 -7.81 -11.58 3.80
CA LYS A 85 -6.73 -10.65 3.39
C LYS A 85 -5.87 -11.20 2.25
N ARG A 86 -5.62 -12.51 2.24
CA ARG A 86 -4.88 -13.18 1.15
C ARG A 86 -5.69 -13.13 -0.16
N GLN A 87 -6.99 -13.39 -0.10
CA GLN A 87 -7.89 -13.33 -1.23
C GLN A 87 -7.99 -11.89 -1.79
N GLU A 88 -8.22 -10.89 -0.93
CA GLU A 88 -8.26 -9.48 -1.34
C GLU A 88 -6.96 -9.01 -2.02
N ARG A 89 -5.80 -9.55 -1.58
CA ARG A 89 -4.51 -9.27 -2.23
C ARG A 89 -4.45 -9.91 -3.61
N GLN A 90 -4.89 -11.16 -3.74
CA GLN A 90 -4.95 -11.86 -5.04
C GLN A 90 -5.88 -11.15 -6.02
N GLU A 91 -7.06 -10.73 -5.57
CA GLU A 91 -8.03 -9.98 -6.39
C GLU A 91 -7.44 -8.63 -6.85
N ARG A 92 -6.72 -7.90 -5.98
CA ARG A 92 -6.02 -6.67 -6.36
C ARG A 92 -4.94 -6.89 -7.41
N VAL A 93 -4.13 -7.93 -7.25
CA VAL A 93 -3.09 -8.28 -8.23
C VAL A 93 -3.74 -8.67 -9.56
N HIS A 94 -4.78 -9.50 -9.52
CA HIS A 94 -5.53 -9.91 -10.71
C HIS A 94 -6.16 -8.70 -11.44
N ALA A 95 -6.76 -7.77 -10.70
CA ALA A 95 -7.31 -6.54 -11.26
C ALA A 95 -6.22 -5.67 -11.92
N MET A 96 -5.04 -5.59 -11.31
CA MET A 96 -3.89 -4.89 -11.89
C MET A 96 -3.42 -5.55 -13.19
N VAL A 97 -3.27 -6.88 -13.21
CA VAL A 97 -2.92 -7.64 -14.42
C VAL A 97 -3.95 -7.41 -15.52
N MET A 98 -5.24 -7.53 -15.21
CA MET A 98 -6.32 -7.27 -16.17
C MET A 98 -6.33 -5.83 -16.66
N SER A 99 -5.94 -4.86 -15.84
CA SER A 99 -5.82 -3.46 -16.28
C SER A 99 -4.65 -3.22 -17.23
N ILE A 100 -3.58 -4.02 -17.14
CA ILE A 100 -2.45 -3.97 -18.06
C ILE A 100 -2.83 -4.66 -19.36
N LEU A 101 -3.49 -5.82 -19.29
CA LEU A 101 -3.90 -6.59 -20.47
C LEU A 101 -4.99 -5.92 -21.31
N ASN A 102 -5.84 -5.08 -20.72
CA ASN A 102 -6.91 -4.37 -21.43
C ASN A 102 -6.49 -3.00 -21.99
N ASP A 103 -5.23 -2.61 -21.85
CA ASP A 103 -4.70 -1.32 -22.30
C ASP A 103 -3.42 -1.60 -23.10
N ASP A 104 -3.54 -1.60 -24.43
CA ASP A 104 -2.45 -1.97 -25.35
C ASP A 104 -1.21 -1.08 -25.19
N GLU A 105 -1.37 0.19 -24.80
CA GLU A 105 -0.25 1.08 -24.50
C GLU A 105 0.46 0.68 -23.20
N ARG A 106 -0.29 0.28 -22.16
CA ARG A 106 0.30 -0.23 -20.92
C ARG A 106 0.92 -1.61 -21.07
N PHE A 107 0.31 -2.46 -21.88
CA PHE A 107 0.85 -3.78 -22.19
C PHE A 107 2.17 -3.65 -22.94
N SER A 108 2.20 -2.86 -24.02
CA SER A 108 3.44 -2.62 -24.79
C SER A 108 4.53 -1.96 -23.94
N ALA A 109 4.20 -1.01 -23.07
CA ALA A 109 5.14 -0.43 -22.12
C ALA A 109 5.68 -1.45 -21.10
N ALA A 110 4.81 -2.31 -20.55
CA ALA A 110 5.23 -3.35 -19.60
C ALA A 110 6.11 -4.43 -20.25
N VAL A 111 5.80 -4.81 -21.50
CA VAL A 111 6.61 -5.74 -22.30
C VAL A 111 7.96 -5.11 -22.63
N ALA A 112 7.99 -3.84 -23.06
CA ALA A 112 9.23 -3.12 -23.36
C ALA A 112 10.15 -3.00 -22.13
N ASP A 113 9.59 -2.71 -20.95
CA ASP A 113 10.35 -2.68 -19.68
C ASP A 113 10.89 -4.08 -19.31
N SER A 114 10.10 -5.13 -19.49
CA SER A 114 10.54 -6.52 -19.25
C SER A 114 11.69 -6.92 -20.18
N VAL A 115 11.55 -6.67 -21.48
CA VAL A 115 12.60 -6.94 -22.49
C VAL A 115 13.86 -6.14 -22.19
N LYS A 116 13.74 -4.86 -21.83
CA LYS A 116 14.88 -4.02 -21.46
C LYS A 116 15.60 -4.53 -20.21
N THR A 117 14.85 -5.05 -19.24
CA THR A 117 15.42 -5.64 -18.02
C THR A 117 16.18 -6.92 -18.35
N GLN A 118 15.60 -7.81 -19.16
CA GLN A 118 16.26 -9.04 -19.61
C GLN A 118 17.51 -8.77 -20.45
N LEU A 119 17.46 -7.82 -21.38
CA LEU A 119 18.64 -7.41 -22.17
C LEU A 119 19.73 -6.84 -21.28
N ARG A 120 19.38 -6.09 -20.23
CA ARG A 120 20.33 -5.58 -19.25
C ARG A 120 20.96 -6.71 -18.44
N GLU A 121 20.18 -7.70 -18.02
CA GLU A 121 20.67 -8.88 -17.29
C GLU A 121 21.62 -9.75 -18.12
N ILE A 122 21.34 -9.90 -19.42
CA ILE A 122 22.23 -10.59 -20.38
C ILE A 122 23.51 -9.78 -20.56
N ALA A 123 23.42 -8.46 -20.73
CA ALA A 123 24.58 -7.59 -20.89
C ALA A 123 25.46 -7.54 -19.63
N THR A 124 24.88 -7.69 -18.44
CA THR A 124 25.62 -7.75 -17.17
C THR A 124 26.15 -9.15 -16.83
N GLY A 125 25.91 -10.15 -17.69
CA GLY A 125 26.38 -11.52 -17.50
C GLY A 125 25.70 -12.28 -16.36
N THR A 126 24.61 -11.74 -15.79
CA THR A 126 23.82 -12.38 -14.74
C THR A 126 22.87 -13.44 -15.28
N ARG A 127 22.68 -13.49 -16.61
CA ARG A 127 21.83 -14.46 -17.29
C ARG A 127 22.46 -14.86 -18.63
N GLU A 128 22.62 -16.15 -18.88
CA GLU A 128 23.08 -16.67 -20.18
C GLU A 128 21.98 -16.44 -21.24
N ALA A 129 22.41 -16.07 -22.45
CA ALA A 129 21.50 -15.89 -23.57
C ALA A 129 20.84 -17.24 -23.91
N PRO A 130 19.53 -17.27 -24.24
CA PRO A 130 18.88 -18.52 -24.61
C PRO A 130 19.52 -19.08 -25.87
N ILE A 131 20.10 -20.28 -25.75
CA ILE A 131 20.58 -21.07 -26.88
C ILE A 131 19.34 -21.51 -27.64
N ILE A 132 19.18 -21.01 -28.87
CA ILE A 132 18.15 -21.49 -29.79
C ILE A 132 18.72 -22.76 -30.43
N GLU A 133 18.46 -23.91 -29.82
CA GLU A 133 18.65 -25.21 -30.47
C GLU A 133 17.48 -25.42 -31.43
N THR A 134 17.74 -25.26 -32.73
CA THR A 134 16.86 -25.74 -33.80
C THR A 134 16.90 -27.26 -33.81
N VAL A 135 15.98 -27.90 -33.09
CA VAL A 135 15.78 -29.35 -33.13
C VAL A 135 14.85 -29.67 -34.30
N GLU A 136 15.42 -29.89 -35.48
CA GLU A 136 14.75 -30.59 -36.56
C GLU A 136 14.72 -32.09 -36.23
N LYS A 137 13.65 -32.55 -35.58
CA LYS A 137 13.26 -33.96 -35.59
C LYS A 137 11.77 -34.05 -35.89
N PRO A 138 11.33 -34.94 -36.80
CA PRO A 138 9.92 -35.20 -37.01
C PRO A 138 9.42 -35.99 -35.78
N VAL A 139 8.75 -35.29 -34.88
CA VAL A 139 8.05 -35.88 -33.74
C VAL A 139 6.64 -36.24 -34.21
N ASP A 140 6.17 -37.42 -33.82
CA ASP A 140 4.84 -37.90 -34.14
C ASP A 140 3.79 -37.03 -33.44
N ASP A 141 3.27 -36.03 -34.17
CA ASP A 141 2.45 -34.92 -33.66
C ASP A 141 1.02 -35.32 -33.27
N SER A 142 0.64 -36.60 -33.34
CA SER A 142 -0.75 -37.02 -33.11
C SER A 142 -1.27 -36.70 -31.70
N ALA A 143 -0.41 -36.81 -30.68
CA ALA A 143 -0.74 -36.45 -29.29
C ALA A 143 -0.83 -34.92 -29.10
N LEU A 144 0.06 -34.16 -29.75
CA LEU A 144 0.04 -32.69 -29.73
C LEU A 144 -1.19 -32.12 -30.43
N ILE A 145 -1.61 -32.75 -31.53
CA ILE A 145 -2.82 -32.39 -32.27
C ILE A 145 -4.07 -32.66 -31.43
N GLN A 146 -4.13 -33.77 -30.69
CA GLN A 146 -5.22 -34.04 -29.76
C GLN A 146 -5.26 -33.03 -28.62
N GLU A 147 -4.11 -32.71 -28.01
CA GLU A 147 -4.03 -31.72 -26.93
C GLU A 147 -4.41 -30.31 -27.41
N LEU A 148 -4.05 -29.95 -28.64
CA LEU A 148 -4.44 -28.70 -29.28
C LEU A 148 -5.96 -28.63 -29.53
N ASN A 149 -6.58 -29.72 -29.95
CA ASN A 149 -8.02 -29.78 -30.16
C ASN A 149 -8.81 -29.66 -28.84
N GLU A 150 -8.34 -30.32 -27.79
CA GLU A 150 -8.95 -30.20 -26.44
C GLU A 150 -8.83 -28.77 -25.90
N LYS A 151 -7.65 -28.15 -26.05
CA LYS A 151 -7.45 -26.74 -25.66
C LYS A 151 -8.28 -25.79 -26.52
N GLY A 152 -8.45 -26.07 -27.81
CA GLY A 152 -9.29 -25.30 -28.72
C GLY A 152 -10.77 -25.28 -28.29
N LEU A 153 -11.32 -26.44 -27.91
CA LEU A 153 -12.67 -26.55 -27.36
C LEU A 153 -12.81 -25.76 -26.06
N ARG A 154 -11.80 -25.83 -25.17
CA ARG A 154 -11.81 -25.09 -23.91
C ARG A 154 -11.75 -23.57 -24.11
N ILE A 155 -11.01 -23.10 -25.12
CA ILE A 155 -10.96 -21.68 -25.49
C ILE A 155 -12.35 -21.22 -25.94
N GLN A 156 -13.04 -21.98 -26.81
CA GLN A 156 -14.40 -21.64 -27.24
C GLN A 156 -15.39 -21.55 -26.07
N GLU A 157 -15.33 -22.48 -25.11
CA GLU A 157 -16.17 -22.42 -23.91
C GLU A 157 -15.92 -21.14 -23.08
N LEU A 158 -14.64 -20.77 -22.91
CA LEU A 158 -14.25 -19.58 -22.17
C LEU A 158 -14.66 -18.30 -22.90
N GLU A 159 -14.56 -18.27 -24.23
CA GLU A 159 -15.04 -17.16 -25.05
C GLU A 159 -16.56 -16.97 -24.91
N ALA A 160 -17.33 -18.06 -24.91
CA ALA A 160 -18.78 -18.02 -24.68
C ALA A 160 -19.11 -17.49 -23.26
N GLN A 161 -18.37 -17.90 -22.23
CA GLN A 161 -18.53 -17.38 -20.87
C GLN A 161 -18.19 -15.89 -20.77
N VAL A 162 -17.13 -15.43 -21.44
CA VAL A 162 -16.74 -14.02 -21.49
C VAL A 162 -17.80 -13.19 -22.21
N GLN A 163 -18.37 -13.67 -23.31
CA GLN A 163 -19.46 -12.99 -24.00
C GLN A 163 -20.71 -12.90 -23.11
N HIS A 164 -21.07 -13.98 -22.43
CA HIS A 164 -22.18 -13.95 -21.46
C HIS A 164 -21.93 -12.93 -20.33
N LEU A 165 -20.71 -12.88 -19.77
CA LEU A 165 -20.35 -11.91 -18.73
C LEU A 165 -20.31 -10.45 -19.23
N LYS A 166 -19.94 -10.22 -20.49
CA LYS A 166 -19.99 -8.88 -21.11
C LYS A 166 -21.43 -8.38 -21.25
N LEU A 167 -22.37 -9.26 -21.60
CA LEU A 167 -23.80 -8.92 -21.67
C LEU A 167 -24.38 -8.56 -20.28
N HIS A 168 -23.88 -9.17 -19.21
CA HIS A 168 -24.30 -8.86 -17.82
C HIS A 168 -23.59 -7.64 -17.20
N LYS A 169 -22.44 -7.19 -17.75
CA LYS A 169 -21.68 -6.03 -17.25
C LYS A 169 -22.19 -4.66 -17.72
N SER A 170 -23.12 -4.61 -18.67
CA SER A 170 -23.74 -3.35 -19.14
C SER A 170 -24.58 -2.63 -18.08
N ASN A 171 -24.82 -3.26 -16.91
CA ASN A 171 -25.60 -2.69 -15.80
C ASN A 171 -24.74 -2.14 -14.63
N VAL A 172 -23.43 -1.94 -14.79
CA VAL A 172 -22.60 -1.28 -13.76
C VAL A 172 -22.78 0.25 -13.89
N PRO A 173 -23.14 0.97 -12.81
CA PRO A 173 -23.28 2.42 -12.86
C PRO A 173 -21.95 3.08 -13.25
N THR A 174 -21.93 3.69 -14.42
CA THR A 174 -20.79 4.46 -14.92
C THR A 174 -20.52 5.60 -13.94
N ARG A 175 -19.26 5.75 -13.52
CA ARG A 175 -18.81 6.87 -12.69
C ARG A 175 -19.27 8.18 -13.35
N PRO A 176 -19.88 9.12 -12.61
CA PRO A 176 -20.32 10.37 -13.22
C PRO A 176 -19.15 11.07 -13.92
N PRO A 177 -19.39 11.70 -15.08
CA PRO A 177 -18.36 12.44 -15.80
C PRO A 177 -17.73 13.51 -14.90
N PRO A 178 -16.48 13.92 -15.16
CA PRO A 178 -15.84 14.99 -14.41
C PRO A 178 -16.73 16.24 -14.44
N VAL A 179 -17.13 16.73 -13.27
CA VAL A 179 -17.87 17.99 -13.17
C VAL A 179 -17.00 19.09 -13.76
N GLU A 180 -17.50 19.77 -14.79
CA GLU A 180 -16.83 20.94 -15.35
C GLU A 180 -16.75 22.03 -14.28
N LYS A 181 -15.53 22.35 -13.85
CA LYS A 181 -15.27 23.42 -12.88
C LYS A 181 -15.71 24.75 -13.45
N SER A 182 -16.25 25.64 -12.61
CA SER A 182 -16.69 26.96 -13.05
C SER A 182 -15.51 27.77 -13.65
N PRO A 183 -15.75 28.74 -14.54
CA PRO A 183 -14.70 29.60 -15.09
C PRO A 183 -13.89 30.34 -14.01
N GLU A 184 -14.54 30.70 -12.89
CA GLU A 184 -13.89 31.35 -11.75
C GLU A 184 -12.95 30.38 -11.00
N GLU A 185 -13.38 29.13 -10.81
CA GLU A 185 -12.55 28.08 -10.19
C GLU A 185 -11.33 27.76 -11.05
N GLN A 186 -11.49 27.72 -12.38
CA GLN A 186 -10.38 27.50 -13.31
C GLN A 186 -9.36 28.64 -13.29
N LYS A 187 -9.82 29.90 -13.24
CA LYS A 187 -8.94 31.07 -13.14
C LYS A 187 -8.13 31.05 -11.84
N ALA A 188 -8.79 30.77 -10.71
CA ALA A 188 -8.13 30.66 -9.40
C ALA A 188 -7.10 29.51 -9.35
N GLU A 189 -7.38 28.38 -10.01
CA GLU A 189 -6.44 27.26 -10.12
C GLU A 189 -5.23 27.61 -11.00
N ASN A 190 -5.44 28.33 -12.10
CA ASN A 190 -4.37 28.80 -12.98
C ASN A 190 -3.45 29.83 -12.29
N GLU A 191 -4.02 30.82 -11.58
CA GLU A 191 -3.23 31.79 -10.81
C GLU A 191 -2.42 31.10 -9.70
N ARG A 192 -3.02 30.13 -9.00
CA ARG A 192 -2.33 29.34 -7.99
C ARG A 192 -1.15 28.58 -8.58
N ARG A 193 -1.38 27.92 -9.72
CA ARG A 193 -0.33 27.19 -10.45
C ARG A 193 0.82 28.11 -10.84
N GLN A 194 0.52 29.27 -11.43
CA GLN A 194 1.53 30.25 -11.83
C GLN A 194 2.38 30.72 -10.64
N ARG A 195 1.75 31.04 -9.49
CA ARG A 195 2.48 31.45 -8.27
C ARG A 195 3.44 30.35 -7.80
N ARG A 196 3.01 29.08 -7.81
CA ARG A 196 3.87 27.97 -7.40
C ARG A 196 4.99 27.70 -8.40
N GLU A 197 4.73 27.85 -9.69
CA GLU A 197 5.74 27.72 -10.72
C GLU A 197 6.83 28.79 -10.57
N GLN A 198 6.45 30.05 -10.33
CA GLN A 198 7.39 31.14 -10.04
C GLN A 198 8.21 30.86 -8.77
N LEU A 199 7.56 30.38 -7.70
CA LEU A 199 8.24 30.01 -6.46
C LEU A 199 9.24 28.87 -6.69
N ALA A 200 8.87 27.83 -7.42
CA ALA A 200 9.77 26.73 -7.76
C ALA A 200 10.97 27.18 -8.60
N MET A 201 10.74 28.06 -9.58
CA MET A 201 11.81 28.64 -10.39
C MET A 201 12.80 29.44 -9.55
N ARG A 202 12.31 30.22 -8.57
CA ARG A 202 13.16 30.98 -7.63
C ARG A 202 14.08 30.08 -6.80
N TYR A 203 13.60 28.89 -6.41
CA TYR A 203 14.35 27.93 -5.60
C TYR A 203 15.11 26.89 -6.42
N ARG A 204 15.13 27.01 -7.75
CA ARG A 204 15.81 26.05 -8.61
C ARG A 204 17.32 26.08 -8.36
N GLY A 205 17.89 24.91 -8.04
CA GLY A 205 19.30 24.78 -7.68
C GLY A 205 19.65 25.26 -6.26
N MET A 206 18.65 25.66 -5.47
CA MET A 206 18.82 26.03 -4.06
C MET A 206 18.27 24.94 -3.14
N LEU A 207 18.71 24.96 -1.88
CA LEU A 207 18.06 24.18 -0.83
C LEU A 207 16.72 24.83 -0.46
N LEU A 208 15.71 24.00 -0.25
CA LEU A 208 14.40 24.42 0.21
C LEU A 208 14.43 24.65 1.72
N ASP A 209 13.86 25.76 2.14
CA ASP A 209 13.80 26.21 3.52
C ASP A 209 12.34 26.21 4.03
N ALA A 210 12.16 26.54 5.32
CA ALA A 210 10.83 26.62 5.90
C ALA A 210 9.90 27.64 5.18
N PRO A 211 10.38 28.84 4.77
CA PRO A 211 9.62 29.75 3.92
C PRO A 211 9.10 29.13 2.63
N PHE A 212 9.91 28.37 1.89
CA PHE A 212 9.43 27.70 0.68
C PHE A 212 8.18 26.86 0.94
N PHE A 213 8.23 26.01 1.97
CA PHE A 213 7.15 25.09 2.35
C PHE A 213 5.88 25.81 2.81
N HIS A 214 6.02 26.94 3.50
CA HIS A 214 4.89 27.79 3.87
C HIS A 214 4.18 28.37 2.63
N HIS A 215 4.95 28.94 1.69
CA HIS A 215 4.39 29.51 0.46
C HIS A 215 3.86 28.45 -0.52
N TRP A 216 4.31 27.19 -0.41
CA TRP A 216 3.82 26.05 -1.19
C TRP A 216 2.48 25.47 -0.66
N LYS A 217 1.55 26.32 -0.21
CA LYS A 217 0.23 25.91 0.34
C LYS A 217 0.31 25.24 1.72
N ASP A 218 1.15 25.78 2.60
CA ASP A 218 1.31 25.26 3.96
C ASP A 218 1.62 23.76 3.97
N MET A 219 2.48 23.32 3.06
CA MET A 219 2.92 21.93 2.98
C MET A 219 4.25 21.80 3.71
N PHE A 220 4.20 21.35 4.96
CA PHE A 220 5.41 21.28 5.78
C PHE A 220 5.97 19.86 5.80
N PRO A 221 7.30 19.70 5.90
CA PRO A 221 7.89 18.43 6.27
C PRO A 221 7.58 18.13 7.74
N PHE A 222 6.99 16.96 8.00
CA PHE A 222 6.67 16.46 9.32
C PHE A 222 7.53 15.25 9.68
N LYS A 223 7.90 15.16 10.96
CA LYS A 223 8.58 14.00 11.50
C LYS A 223 7.58 12.89 11.80
N MET A 224 7.83 11.71 11.23
CA MET A 224 7.04 10.51 11.47
C MET A 224 7.35 9.93 12.86
N LYS A 225 6.31 9.41 13.52
CA LYS A 225 6.42 8.85 14.88
C LYS A 225 7.32 7.62 14.88
N HIS A 226 8.13 7.47 15.94
CA HIS A 226 9.04 6.34 16.17
C HIS A 226 10.18 6.17 15.15
N MET A 227 10.39 7.15 14.27
CA MET A 227 11.51 7.14 13.34
C MET A 227 12.57 8.17 13.75
N GLU A 228 13.83 7.78 13.58
CA GLU A 228 14.96 8.69 13.74
C GLU A 228 14.99 9.67 12.56
N LEU A 229 15.29 10.94 12.85
CA LEU A 229 15.30 11.98 11.82
C LEU A 229 16.33 11.65 10.73
N TYR A 230 16.01 11.96 9.48
CA TYR A 230 16.83 11.71 8.28
C TYR A 230 16.95 10.26 7.81
N LYS A 231 16.45 9.27 8.56
CA LYS A 231 16.29 7.90 8.03
C LYS A 231 15.20 7.87 6.97
N THR A 232 15.36 7.07 5.91
CA THR A 232 14.38 6.94 4.83
C THR A 232 12.97 6.71 5.37
N GLY A 233 12.00 7.54 4.94
CA GLY A 233 10.62 7.50 5.42
C GLY A 233 10.34 8.17 6.77
N SER A 234 11.36 8.74 7.43
CA SER A 234 11.18 9.48 8.70
C SER A 234 10.55 10.85 8.55
N VAL A 235 10.50 11.38 7.32
CA VAL A 235 9.93 12.70 7.01
C VAL A 235 8.92 12.57 5.89
N GLU A 236 7.77 13.19 6.06
CA GLU A 236 6.72 13.25 5.05
C GLU A 236 6.22 14.69 4.91
N ILE A 237 6.04 15.15 3.67
CA ILE A 237 5.60 16.52 3.39
C ILE A 237 4.08 16.52 3.28
N MET A 238 3.40 17.17 4.21
CA MET A 238 1.94 17.16 4.31
C MET A 238 1.38 18.49 4.81
N SER A 239 0.10 18.74 4.52
CA SER A 239 -0.60 19.90 5.08
C SER A 239 -0.92 19.68 6.57
N PRO A 240 -0.94 20.74 7.40
CA PRO A 240 -1.43 20.70 8.79
C PRO A 240 -2.86 20.17 8.93
N SER A 241 -3.67 20.23 7.87
CA SER A 241 -5.04 19.72 7.86
C SER A 241 -5.14 18.21 7.60
N ASN A 242 -4.03 17.51 7.37
CA ASN A 242 -4.03 16.08 7.06
C ASN A 242 -4.60 15.24 8.24
N PRO A 243 -5.56 14.32 8.00
CA PRO A 243 -6.09 13.41 9.02
C PRO A 243 -5.03 12.58 9.77
N GLU A 244 -3.85 12.35 9.17
CA GLU A 244 -2.73 11.64 9.80
C GLU A 244 -2.22 12.31 11.09
N HIS A 245 -2.39 13.63 11.22
CA HIS A 245 -2.08 14.35 12.47
C HIS A 245 -3.00 13.92 13.61
N ARG A 246 -4.31 13.78 13.35
CA ARG A 246 -5.28 13.33 14.36
C ARG A 246 -5.06 11.87 14.77
N ARG A 247 -4.51 11.06 13.86
CA ARG A 247 -4.11 9.66 14.13
C ARG A 247 -2.79 9.56 14.90
N GLY A 248 -2.06 10.67 15.04
CA GLY A 248 -0.80 10.75 15.76
C GLY A 248 0.36 10.09 15.04
N HIS A 249 0.27 9.88 13.72
CA HIS A 249 1.36 9.30 12.91
C HIS A 249 2.44 10.33 12.56
N ALA A 250 2.05 11.60 12.39
CA ALA A 250 2.94 12.74 12.29
C ALA A 250 2.98 13.48 13.64
N ARG A 251 4.18 13.80 14.15
CA ARG A 251 4.35 14.31 15.52
C ARG A 251 4.37 15.84 15.59
N ARG A 252 5.23 16.45 14.77
CA ARG A 252 5.41 17.90 14.68
C ARG A 252 6.03 18.25 13.32
N PRO A 253 5.82 19.48 12.83
CA PRO A 253 6.62 19.97 11.72
C PRO A 253 8.10 20.00 12.11
N LEU A 254 8.96 19.80 11.13
CA LEU A 254 10.40 20.01 11.29
C LEU A 254 10.65 21.48 11.61
N SER A 255 11.58 21.74 12.52
CA SER A 255 12.09 23.08 12.80
C SER A 255 12.91 23.58 11.61
N PRO A 256 13.10 24.91 11.43
CA PRO A 256 13.88 25.45 10.32
C PRO A 256 15.28 24.84 10.18
N ALA A 257 15.97 24.62 11.30
CA ALA A 257 17.28 23.96 11.31
C ALA A 257 17.21 22.51 10.80
N GLU A 258 16.18 21.76 11.19
CA GLU A 258 15.98 20.39 10.73
C GLU A 258 15.63 20.32 9.24
N VAL A 259 14.88 21.30 8.71
CA VAL A 259 14.57 21.43 7.28
C VAL A 259 15.85 21.64 6.47
N ILE A 260 16.72 22.55 6.91
CA ILE A 260 18.02 22.77 6.26
C ILE A 260 18.87 21.50 6.33
N GLY A 261 18.93 20.84 7.48
CA GLY A 261 19.67 19.58 7.66
C GLY A 261 19.15 18.42 6.81
N ALA A 262 17.88 18.46 6.39
CA ALA A 262 17.31 17.49 5.47
C ALA A 262 17.77 17.67 4.02
N GLN A 263 18.33 18.84 3.68
CA GLN A 263 18.89 19.15 2.35
C GLN A 263 17.90 18.94 1.20
N PHE A 264 16.65 19.37 1.42
CA PHE A 264 15.63 19.33 0.38
C PHE A 264 16.01 20.21 -0.80
N HIS A 265 15.84 19.74 -2.03
CA HIS A 265 16.06 20.53 -3.24
C HIS A 265 15.18 20.01 -4.39
N ILE A 266 14.88 20.88 -5.35
CA ILE A 266 14.08 20.52 -6.53
C ILE A 266 14.98 19.82 -7.53
N THR A 267 14.63 18.59 -7.90
CA THR A 267 15.36 17.80 -8.91
C THR A 267 14.71 17.88 -10.29
N LYS A 268 13.37 17.97 -10.34
CA LYS A 268 12.62 18.01 -11.59
C LYS A 268 11.38 18.89 -11.48
N MET A 269 11.06 19.58 -12.56
CA MET A 269 9.78 20.28 -12.74
C MET A 269 9.00 19.55 -13.84
N THR A 270 7.71 19.30 -13.62
CA THR A 270 6.84 18.51 -14.49
C THR A 270 5.53 19.24 -14.74
N LYS A 271 4.74 18.81 -15.74
CA LYS A 271 3.41 19.41 -15.99
C LYS A 271 2.48 19.36 -14.78
N ALA A 272 2.67 18.39 -13.86
CA ALA A 272 1.84 18.21 -12.68
C ALA A 272 2.36 18.90 -11.41
N GLY A 273 3.64 19.30 -11.36
CA GLY A 273 4.26 19.83 -10.15
C GLY A 273 5.79 19.74 -10.16
N ILE A 274 6.38 19.74 -8.97
CA ILE A 274 7.83 19.58 -8.74
C ILE A 274 8.13 18.24 -8.08
N VAL A 275 9.35 17.74 -8.29
CA VAL A 275 9.93 16.63 -7.57
C VAL A 275 11.01 17.17 -6.65
N ILE A 276 10.91 16.84 -5.37
CA ILE A 276 11.85 17.24 -4.33
C ILE A 276 12.60 15.99 -3.87
N GLN A 277 13.92 16.12 -3.75
CA GLN A 277 14.78 15.10 -3.14
C GLN A 277 15.33 15.63 -1.82
N GLY A 278 15.52 14.76 -0.84
CA GLY A 278 16.15 15.10 0.44
C GLY A 278 16.13 13.94 1.43
N LYS A 279 16.86 14.13 2.54
CA LYS A 279 16.97 13.13 3.60
C LYS A 279 15.64 12.95 4.31
N GLY A 280 15.36 11.72 4.73
CA GLY A 280 14.14 11.41 5.46
C GLY A 280 12.92 11.10 4.59
N LEU A 281 12.89 11.49 3.31
CA LEU A 281 11.76 11.20 2.43
C LEU A 281 11.62 9.71 2.14
N PRO A 282 10.39 9.20 1.93
CA PRO A 282 10.16 7.84 1.47
C PRO A 282 10.75 7.68 0.07
N GLY A 283 11.65 6.70 -0.12
CA GLY A 283 12.36 6.51 -1.39
C GLY A 283 13.29 7.68 -1.78
N GLY A 284 13.60 8.59 -0.85
CA GLY A 284 14.50 9.72 -1.07
C GLY A 284 13.89 10.91 -1.84
N GLN A 285 12.70 10.77 -2.41
CA GLN A 285 12.06 11.81 -3.22
C GLN A 285 10.53 11.85 -3.03
N VAL A 286 9.93 13.01 -3.26
CA VAL A 286 8.47 13.20 -3.24
C VAL A 286 8.04 14.23 -4.28
N SER A 287 6.82 14.08 -4.81
CA SER A 287 6.25 15.03 -5.77
C SER A 287 5.26 15.97 -5.10
N LEU A 288 5.40 17.28 -5.28
CA LEU A 288 4.42 18.28 -4.88
C LEU A 288 3.71 18.85 -6.10
N ARG A 289 2.37 18.90 -6.05
CA ARG A 289 1.54 19.40 -7.15
C ARG A 289 1.50 20.94 -7.18
N TRP A 290 1.20 21.50 -8.35
CA TRP A 290 0.94 22.93 -8.57
C TRP A 290 -0.26 23.46 -7.78
#